data_AF-A0A3C0GDL1-F1
#
_entry.id   AF-A0A3C0GDL1-F1
#
_cell.length_a   1.000
_cell.length_b   1.000
_cell.length_c   1.000
_cell.angle_alpha   90.00
_cell.angle_beta   90.00
_cell.angle_gamma   90.00
#
_symmetry.space_group_name_H-M   'P 1'
#
loop_
_entity.id
_entity.type
_entity.pdbx_description
1 polymer ?
#
loop_
_entity_poly.entity_id
_entity_poly.type
_entity_poly.pdbx_seq_one_letter_code
_entity_poly.pdbx_strand_id
1 'polypeptide(L)'
;MTVKSKNTLPLTEALVFDIVSYLLEHDGTGFSNEISYFIVDNKPRRYTSREVVGILRNRPMFRHAKSEERQGGIKWRLDLGILEKYLLQKGYMERFNKLGLEQRVFDLKKSIIEKTQKCLEKYTEDSVNEIYHSLSEVWG
;
A
#
# COMPACT_ATOMS: atom_id res chain seq x y z
N MET A 1 -17.86 2.42 38.31
CA MET A 1 -16.82 2.54 37.27
C MET A 1 -16.84 1.27 36.43
N THR A 2 -17.10 1.39 35.13
CA THR A 2 -16.90 0.29 34.17
C THR A 2 -16.65 0.90 32.80
N VAL A 3 -15.38 1.18 32.50
CA VAL A 3 -14.95 1.61 31.16
C VAL A 3 -14.99 0.37 30.27
N LYS A 4 -16.10 0.17 29.55
CA LYS A 4 -16.19 -0.86 28.49
C LYS A 4 -15.12 -0.59 27.44
N SER A 5 -14.24 -1.56 27.18
CA SER A 5 -13.23 -1.50 26.12
C SER A 5 -13.89 -1.26 24.75
N LYS A 6 -13.77 -0.05 24.22
CA LYS A 6 -14.34 0.37 22.93
C LYS A 6 -13.34 0.36 21.76
N ASN A 7 -12.29 -0.47 21.82
CA ASN A 7 -11.12 -0.30 20.95
C ASN A 7 -10.84 -1.46 19.97
N THR A 8 -11.83 -2.28 19.62
CA THR A 8 -11.68 -3.22 18.50
C THR A 8 -12.15 -2.59 17.20
N LEU A 9 -11.23 -2.41 16.25
CA LEU A 9 -11.54 -1.95 14.90
C LEU A 9 -12.62 -2.85 14.27
N PRO A 10 -13.51 -2.30 13.41
CA PRO A 10 -14.34 -3.14 12.56
C PRO A 10 -13.47 -4.15 11.80
N LEU A 11 -13.98 -5.37 11.61
CA LEU A 11 -13.24 -6.46 10.99
C LEU A 11 -12.62 -6.06 9.64
N THR A 12 -13.35 -5.31 8.82
CA THR A 12 -12.87 -4.79 7.53
C THR A 12 -11.68 -3.85 7.69
N GLU A 13 -11.67 -3.03 8.74
CA GLU A 13 -10.61 -2.05 8.97
C GLU A 13 -9.34 -2.72 9.49
N ALA A 14 -9.48 -3.74 10.35
CA ALA A 14 -8.34 -4.58 10.72
C ALA A 14 -7.65 -5.18 9.48
N LEU A 15 -8.44 -5.68 8.52
CA LEU A 15 -7.92 -6.20 7.26
C LEU A 15 -7.24 -5.11 6.41
N VAL A 16 -7.77 -3.89 6.38
CA VAL A 16 -7.08 -2.77 5.72
C VAL A 16 -5.68 -2.57 6.29
N PHE A 17 -5.50 -2.62 7.62
CA PHE A 17 -4.17 -2.50 8.21
C PHE A 17 -3.25 -3.65 7.84
N ASP A 18 -3.74 -4.89 7.76
CA ASP A 18 -2.92 -6.02 7.34
C ASP A 18 -2.48 -5.87 5.87
N ILE A 19 -3.39 -5.44 4.99
CA ILE A 19 -3.07 -5.19 3.57
C ILE A 19 -2.05 -4.06 3.44
N VAL A 20 -2.21 -2.97 4.20
CA VAL A 20 -1.24 -1.87 4.21
C VAL A 20 0.11 -2.35 4.73
N SER A 21 0.14 -3.14 5.80
CA SER A 21 1.36 -3.75 6.33
C SER A 21 2.04 -4.60 5.27
N TYR A 22 1.31 -5.47 4.59
CA TYR A 22 1.84 -6.27 3.48
C TYR A 22 2.42 -5.38 2.37
N LEU A 23 1.65 -4.42 1.85
CA LEU A 23 2.12 -3.55 0.77
C LEU A 23 3.38 -2.78 1.16
N LEU A 24 3.48 -2.27 2.39
CA LEU A 24 4.67 -1.58 2.88
C LEU A 24 5.90 -2.50 3.02
N GLU A 25 5.70 -3.82 3.15
CA GLU A 25 6.78 -4.84 3.19
C GLU A 25 7.32 -5.09 1.78
N HIS A 26 6.51 -4.80 0.76
CA HIS A 26 6.75 -5.08 -0.64
C HIS A 26 6.86 -3.79 -1.48
N ASP A 27 7.62 -2.81 -0.97
CA ASP A 27 7.90 -1.52 -1.65
C ASP A 27 6.63 -0.72 -2.04
N GLY A 28 5.56 -0.89 -1.28
CA GLY A 28 4.28 -0.23 -1.54
C GLY A 28 3.46 -0.89 -2.65
N THR A 29 3.85 -2.07 -3.14
CA THR A 29 3.17 -2.77 -4.25
C THR A 29 2.94 -4.25 -3.96
N GLY A 30 2.06 -4.89 -4.72
CA GLY A 30 1.84 -6.35 -4.64
C GLY A 30 0.76 -6.84 -5.58
N PHE A 31 0.86 -8.08 -6.05
CA PHE A 31 -0.17 -8.65 -6.91
C PHE A 31 -1.36 -9.17 -6.09
N SER A 32 -2.56 -9.09 -6.68
CA SER A 32 -3.80 -9.47 -5.98
C SER A 32 -3.80 -10.90 -5.43
N ASN A 33 -3.18 -11.84 -6.13
CA ASN A 33 -3.01 -13.22 -5.70
C ASN A 33 -2.08 -13.32 -4.49
N GLU A 34 -0.94 -12.62 -4.48
CA GLU A 34 0.02 -12.64 -3.39
C GLU A 34 -0.58 -12.01 -2.13
N ILE A 35 -1.20 -10.83 -2.26
CA ILE A 35 -1.88 -10.14 -1.15
C ILE A 35 -2.98 -11.06 -0.59
N SER A 36 -3.81 -11.65 -1.46
CA SER A 36 -4.88 -12.53 -1.03
C SER A 36 -4.35 -13.79 -0.34
N TYR A 37 -3.30 -14.40 -0.90
CA TYR A 37 -2.65 -15.58 -0.32
C TYR A 37 -2.11 -15.26 1.07
N PHE A 38 -1.33 -14.19 1.21
CA PHE A 38 -0.80 -13.74 2.49
C PHE A 38 -1.91 -13.55 3.54
N ILE A 39 -2.99 -12.85 3.18
CA ILE A 39 -4.10 -12.60 4.11
C ILE A 39 -4.82 -13.90 4.50
N VAL A 40 -5.15 -14.75 3.52
CA VAL A 40 -5.89 -15.99 3.76
C VAL A 40 -5.05 -16.97 4.58
N ASP A 41 -3.74 -17.03 4.34
CA ASP A 41 -2.81 -17.90 5.06
C ASP A 41 -2.61 -17.44 6.52
N ASN A 42 -2.48 -16.13 6.75
CA ASN A 42 -2.30 -15.57 8.09
C ASN A 42 -3.62 -15.44 8.88
N LYS A 43 -4.77 -15.40 8.20
CA LYS A 43 -6.11 -15.30 8.81
C LYS A 43 -7.07 -16.31 8.21
N PRO A 44 -6.75 -17.62 8.31
CA PRO A 44 -7.55 -18.66 7.68
C PRO A 44 -8.96 -18.66 8.25
N ARG A 45 -9.96 -18.86 7.37
CA ARG A 45 -11.41 -18.85 7.67
C ARG A 45 -12.02 -17.48 7.98
N ARG A 46 -11.26 -16.38 7.97
CA ARG A 46 -11.82 -15.02 8.21
C ARG A 46 -12.13 -14.25 6.93
N TYR A 47 -11.35 -14.48 5.89
CA TYR A 47 -11.52 -13.80 4.60
C TYR A 47 -11.29 -14.77 3.46
N THR A 48 -11.98 -14.52 2.37
CA THR A 48 -11.78 -15.14 1.07
C THR A 48 -10.95 -14.22 0.17
N SER A 49 -10.25 -14.78 -0.82
CA SER A 49 -9.52 -13.97 -1.81
C SER A 49 -10.43 -12.94 -2.50
N ARG A 50 -11.71 -13.28 -2.70
CA ARG A 50 -12.69 -12.35 -3.28
C ARG A 50 -12.95 -11.14 -2.38
N GLU A 51 -13.06 -11.33 -1.06
CA GLU A 51 -13.26 -10.23 -0.11
C GLU A 51 -12.03 -9.33 -0.03
N VAL A 52 -10.83 -9.91 -0.02
CA VAL A 52 -9.57 -9.15 -0.06
C VAL A 52 -9.51 -8.27 -1.30
N VAL A 53 -9.78 -8.84 -2.48
CA VAL A 53 -9.83 -8.07 -3.74
C VAL A 53 -10.96 -7.04 -3.73
N GLY A 54 -12.09 -7.34 -3.10
CA GLY A 54 -13.19 -6.38 -2.91
C GLY A 54 -12.76 -5.17 -2.07
N ILE A 55 -11.99 -5.39 -1.01
CA ILE A 55 -11.44 -4.30 -0.19
C ILE A 55 -10.43 -3.47 -0.99
N LEU A 56 -9.53 -4.12 -1.73
CA LEU A 56 -8.59 -3.43 -2.62
C LEU A 56 -9.32 -2.49 -3.61
N ARG A 57 -10.40 -2.96 -4.26
CA ARG A 57 -11.18 -2.14 -5.20
C ARG A 57 -11.95 -0.99 -4.54
N ASN A 58 -12.45 -1.22 -3.32
CA ASN A 58 -13.38 -0.32 -2.65
C ASN A 58 -12.70 0.67 -1.70
N ARG A 59 -11.36 0.70 -1.66
CA ARG A 59 -10.60 1.57 -0.77
C ARG A 59 -9.62 2.40 -1.61
N PRO A 60 -9.77 3.73 -1.64
CA PRO A 60 -9.13 4.58 -2.65
C PRO A 60 -7.60 4.70 -2.49
N MET A 61 -7.05 4.29 -1.34
CA MET A 61 -5.60 4.21 -1.16
C MET A 61 -4.97 3.01 -1.86
N PHE A 62 -5.74 2.00 -2.28
CA PHE A 62 -5.22 0.92 -3.10
C PHE A 62 -5.55 1.23 -4.56
N ARG A 63 -4.51 1.41 -5.38
CA ARG A 63 -4.65 1.71 -6.80
C ARG A 63 -4.00 0.64 -7.64
N HIS A 64 -4.39 0.52 -8.90
CA HIS A 64 -3.64 -0.32 -9.83
C HIS A 64 -2.28 0.35 -10.11
N ALA A 65 -1.21 -0.44 -10.04
CA ALA A 65 0.09 0.00 -10.51
C ALA A 65 0.12 -0.05 -12.05
N LYS A 66 0.79 0.91 -12.69
CA LYS A 66 1.14 0.81 -14.11
C LYS A 66 2.20 -0.28 -14.25
N SER A 67 1.78 -1.47 -14.66
CA SER A 67 2.68 -2.57 -14.92
C SER A 67 2.17 -3.40 -16.07
N GLU A 68 3.08 -3.73 -16.99
CA GLU A 68 2.84 -4.68 -18.08
C GLU A 68 2.96 -6.14 -17.59
N GLU A 69 3.53 -6.35 -16.39
CA GLU A 69 3.74 -7.67 -15.82
C GLU A 69 2.41 -8.30 -15.40
N ARG A 70 2.13 -9.49 -15.95
CA ARG A 70 0.95 -10.29 -15.60
C ARG A 70 1.36 -11.52 -14.79
N GLN A 71 1.67 -11.33 -13.52
CA GLN A 71 1.96 -12.43 -12.59
C GLN A 71 0.70 -12.93 -11.87
N GLY A 72 -0.28 -13.44 -12.64
CA GLY A 72 -1.46 -14.12 -12.08
C GLY A 72 -2.45 -13.24 -11.29
N GLY A 73 -2.34 -11.92 -11.40
CA GLY A 73 -3.21 -10.97 -10.70
C GLY A 73 -3.02 -9.52 -11.17
N ILE A 74 -3.89 -8.62 -10.67
CA ILE A 74 -3.72 -7.18 -10.86
C ILE A 74 -2.64 -6.70 -9.88
N LYS A 75 -1.65 -5.93 -10.34
CA LYS A 75 -0.65 -5.28 -9.48
C LYS A 75 -1.29 -4.08 -8.79
N TRP A 76 -1.26 -4.06 -7.47
CA TRP A 76 -1.75 -2.96 -6.65
C TRP A 76 -0.57 -2.15 -6.13
N ARG A 77 -0.81 -0.86 -5.93
CA ARG A 77 0.08 0.07 -5.24
C ARG A 77 -0.65 0.85 -4.17
N LEU A 78 0.08 1.22 -3.14
CA LEU A 78 -0.41 2.05 -2.07
C LEU A 78 -0.23 3.54 -2.42
N ASP A 79 -1.34 4.27 -2.49
CA ASP A 79 -1.35 5.72 -2.55
C ASP A 79 -1.22 6.28 -1.13
N LEU A 80 -0.01 6.74 -0.81
CA LEU A 80 0.34 7.25 0.52
C LEU A 80 -0.41 8.53 0.88
N GLY A 81 -0.75 9.38 -0.11
CA GLY A 81 -1.48 10.62 0.14
C GLY A 81 -2.95 10.36 0.46
N ILE A 82 -3.57 9.38 -0.21
CA ILE A 82 -4.93 8.95 0.11
C ILE A 82 -4.97 8.13 1.40
N LEU A 83 -3.96 7.30 1.67
CA LEU A 83 -3.84 6.58 2.94
C LEU A 83 -3.82 7.55 4.13
N GLU A 84 -2.99 8.60 4.07
CA GLU A 84 -2.90 9.59 5.14
C GLU A 84 -4.25 10.28 5.40
N LYS A 85 -4.94 10.72 4.32
CA LYS A 85 -6.30 11.27 4.42
C LYS A 85 -7.28 10.28 5.02
N TYR A 86 -7.21 9.00 4.63
CA TYR A 86 -8.06 7.94 5.15
C TYR A 86 -7.88 7.75 6.65
N LEU A 87 -6.62 7.66 7.11
CA LEU A 87 -6.28 7.47 8.52
C LEU A 87 -6.76 8.64 9.38
N LEU A 88 -6.59 9.88 8.90
CA LEU A 88 -7.09 11.08 9.57
C LEU A 88 -8.61 11.08 9.66
N GLN A 89 -9.31 10.86 8.55
CA GLN A 89 -10.78 10.88 8.49
C GLN A 89 -11.42 9.80 9.37
N LYS A 90 -10.79 8.63 9.47
CA LYS A 90 -11.30 7.50 10.28
C LYS A 90 -10.82 7.53 11.73
N GLY A 91 -9.94 8.47 12.10
CA GLY A 91 -9.39 8.55 13.45
C GLY A 91 -8.46 7.39 13.80
N TYR A 92 -7.71 6.86 12.82
CA TYR A 92 -6.85 5.69 13.00
C TYR A 92 -5.36 6.00 13.13
N MET A 93 -4.95 7.27 13.14
CA MET A 93 -3.55 7.68 13.24
C MET A 93 -2.83 7.05 14.44
N GLU A 94 -3.42 7.11 15.65
CA GLU A 94 -2.79 6.55 16.86
C GLU A 94 -2.55 5.03 16.72
N ARG A 95 -3.49 4.31 16.12
CA ARG A 95 -3.36 2.87 15.90
C ARG A 95 -2.32 2.56 14.82
N PHE A 96 -2.29 3.34 13.74
CA PHE A 96 -1.32 3.22 12.67
C PHE A 96 0.11 3.36 13.21
N ASN A 97 0.33 4.34 14.08
CA ASN A 97 1.62 4.58 14.73
C ASN A 97 1.97 3.45 15.71
N LYS A 98 1.00 2.95 16.51
CA LYS A 98 1.21 1.80 17.40
C LYS A 98 1.61 0.51 16.67
N LEU A 99 1.22 0.35 15.41
CA LEU A 99 1.60 -0.77 14.56
C LEU A 99 2.97 -0.57 13.87
N GLY A 100 3.65 0.56 14.11
CA GLY A 100 4.93 0.90 13.47
C GLY A 100 4.83 1.19 11.97
N LEU A 101 3.61 1.38 11.45
CA LEU A 101 3.41 1.58 10.01
C LEU A 101 3.79 2.99 9.55
N GLU A 102 3.81 3.97 10.45
CA GLU A 102 4.27 5.33 10.18
C GLU A 102 5.73 5.35 9.71
N GLN A 103 6.62 4.66 10.42
CA GLN A 103 8.03 4.57 10.05
C GLN A 103 8.20 3.90 8.69
N ARG A 104 7.45 2.82 8.44
CA ARG A 104 7.50 2.10 7.15
C ARG A 104 7.00 2.95 5.98
N VAL A 105 5.97 3.77 6.20
CA VAL A 105 5.53 4.77 5.21
C VAL A 105 6.62 5.80 4.96
N PHE A 106 7.28 6.29 6.01
CA PHE A 106 8.40 7.21 5.88
C PHE A 106 9.53 6.60 5.06
N ASP A 107 9.93 5.36 5.36
CA ASP A 107 10.99 4.66 4.65
C ASP A 107 10.63 4.44 3.17
N LEU A 108 9.37 4.13 2.87
CA LEU A 108 8.89 4.03 1.49
C LEU A 108 8.93 5.39 0.77
N LYS A 109 8.47 6.48 1.40
CA LYS A 109 8.57 7.83 0.83
C LYS A 109 10.02 8.18 0.52
N LYS A 110 10.94 7.89 1.45
CA LYS A 110 12.37 8.10 1.29
C LYS A 110 12.94 7.29 0.12
N SER A 111 12.62 6.00 0.04
CA SER A 111 13.04 5.12 -1.07
C SER A 111 12.57 5.64 -2.43
N ILE A 112 11.32 6.11 -2.53
CA ILE A 112 10.77 6.72 -3.77
C ILE A 112 11.55 7.99 -4.15
N ILE A 113 11.86 8.86 -3.18
CA ILE A 113 12.64 10.09 -3.42
C ILE A 113 14.05 9.74 -3.89
N GLU A 114 14.73 8.80 -3.24
CA GLU A 114 16.08 8.37 -3.61
C GLU A 114 16.11 7.73 -5.01
N LYS A 115 15.12 6.90 -5.36
CA LYS A 115 14.97 6.35 -6.72
C LYS A 115 14.75 7.45 -7.74
N THR A 116 13.91 8.44 -7.41
CA THR A 116 13.65 9.61 -8.27
C THR A 116 14.93 10.42 -8.52
N GLN A 117 15.71 10.69 -7.47
CA GLN A 117 17.00 11.39 -7.59
C GLN A 117 17.96 10.65 -8.51
N LYS A 118 18.12 9.34 -8.32
CA LYS A 118 18.99 8.51 -9.19
C LYS A 118 18.55 8.50 -10.66
N CYS A 119 17.25 8.58 -10.94
CA CYS A 119 16.75 8.75 -12.30
C CYS A 119 17.18 10.12 -12.86
N LEU A 120 16.97 11.19 -12.10
CA LEU A 120 17.27 12.55 -12.55
C LEU A 120 18.77 12.84 -12.70
N GLU A 121 19.64 12.17 -11.93
CA GLU A 121 21.10 12.27 -12.10
C GLU A 121 21.59 11.85 -13.49
N LYS A 122 20.82 11.02 -14.20
CA LYS A 122 21.14 10.55 -15.55
C LYS A 122 20.57 11.44 -16.65
N TYR A 123 19.93 12.56 -16.29
CA TYR A 123 19.23 13.41 -17.24
C TYR A 123 20.20 14.18 -18.16
N THR A 124 19.98 14.00 -19.46
CA THR A 124 20.48 14.86 -20.54
C THR A 124 19.30 15.24 -21.44
N GLU A 125 19.46 16.26 -22.30
CA GLU A 125 18.40 16.65 -23.25
C GLU A 125 18.02 15.48 -24.18
N ASP A 126 19.00 14.65 -24.58
CA ASP A 126 18.78 13.48 -25.43
C ASP A 126 18.08 12.32 -24.71
N SER A 127 18.12 12.28 -23.36
CA SER A 127 17.58 11.17 -22.56
C SER A 127 16.17 11.46 -22.01
N VAL A 128 15.53 12.57 -22.37
CA VAL A 128 14.25 13.03 -21.78
C VAL A 128 13.19 11.93 -21.73
N ASN A 129 12.97 11.20 -22.83
CA ASN A 129 11.95 10.17 -22.91
C ASN A 129 12.26 8.96 -22.01
N GLU A 130 13.52 8.55 -21.93
CA GLU A 130 13.98 7.44 -21.09
C GLU A 130 13.87 7.79 -19.60
N ILE A 131 14.24 9.01 -19.22
CA ILE A 131 14.09 9.51 -17.85
C ILE A 131 12.62 9.63 -17.48
N TYR A 132 11.78 10.16 -18.37
CA TYR A 132 10.34 10.24 -18.13
C TYR A 132 9.71 8.87 -17.93
N HIS A 133 10.10 7.89 -18.75
CA HIS A 133 9.66 6.50 -18.59
C HIS A 133 10.10 5.93 -17.23
N SER A 134 11.39 6.07 -16.88
CA SER A 134 11.93 5.60 -15.60
C SER A 134 11.23 6.22 -14.39
N LEU A 135 10.95 7.53 -14.43
CA LEU A 135 10.19 8.23 -13.39
C LEU A 135 8.76 7.70 -13.29
N SER A 136 8.14 7.39 -14.43
CA SER A 136 6.79 6.84 -14.46
C SER A 136 6.70 5.46 -13.77
N GLU A 137 7.75 4.64 -13.86
CA GLU A 137 7.84 3.36 -13.15
C GLU A 137 8.04 3.55 -11.64
N VAL A 138 8.88 4.51 -11.23
CA VAL A 138 9.12 4.82 -9.81
C VAL A 138 7.85 5.31 -9.11
N TRP A 139 7.04 6.12 -9.79
CA TRP A 139 5.82 6.70 -9.21
C TRP A 139 4.57 5.85 -9.41
N GLY A 140 4.61 4.92 -10.36
CA GLY A 140 3.61 3.88 -10.61
C GLY A 140 2.25 4.34 -11.14
#